data_AF-A0A1S6EXZ8-F1
#
_entry.id   AF-A0A1S6EXZ8-F1
#
_cell.length_a   1.000
_cell.length_b   1.000
_cell.length_c   1.000
_cell.angle_alpha   90.00
_cell.angle_beta   90.00
_cell.angle_gamma   90.00
#
_symmetry.space_group_name_H-M   'P 1'
#
loop_
_entity.id
_entity.type
_entity.pdbx_description
1 polymer ?
#
loop_
_entity_poly.entity_id
_entity_poly.type
_entity_poly.pdbx_seq_one_letter_code
_entity_poly.pdbx_strand_id
1 'polypeptide(L)'
;MRFRVSRSSPLGHSESAMPAVFQTLRDPANYREVATLWLGLSTLLAVGGVSVGSLAVLFAQDAFQNGEISAGRYWTVTLGYLGLVISPVLAWVLRARRRYWAAMVAAAWPVACFALTWPLIARA
;
A
#
# COMPACT_ATOMS: atom_id res chain seq x y z
N MET A 1 41.42 -6.86 -52.27
CA MET A 1 40.17 -6.16 -51.87
C MET A 1 39.72 -6.69 -50.51
N ARG A 2 39.79 -5.87 -49.44
CA ARG A 2 39.28 -6.21 -48.10
C ARG A 2 38.11 -5.28 -47.79
N PHE A 3 36.92 -5.85 -47.61
CA PHE A 3 35.74 -5.12 -47.18
C PHE A 3 35.91 -4.68 -45.72
N ARG A 4 35.84 -3.36 -45.48
CA ARG A 4 35.80 -2.76 -44.15
C ARG A 4 34.36 -2.76 -43.67
N VAL A 5 34.00 -3.71 -42.81
CA VAL A 5 32.70 -3.71 -42.12
C VAL A 5 32.70 -2.55 -41.13
N SER A 6 31.89 -1.53 -41.41
CA SER A 6 31.59 -0.42 -40.51
C SER A 6 30.79 -0.95 -39.33
N ARG A 7 31.37 -0.91 -38.11
CA ARG A 7 30.59 -1.09 -36.88
C ARG A 7 29.88 0.22 -36.59
N SER A 8 28.64 0.36 -37.07
CA SER A 8 27.70 1.32 -36.52
C SER A 8 27.13 0.73 -35.22
N SER A 9 27.70 1.12 -34.08
CA SER A 9 26.91 1.28 -32.85
C SER A 9 26.75 2.78 -32.65
N PRO A 10 25.51 3.27 -32.55
CA PRO A 10 24.97 3.38 -31.20
C PRO A 10 23.48 2.98 -31.18
N LEU A 11 23.16 1.87 -30.51
CA LEU A 11 21.86 1.74 -29.89
C LEU A 11 21.84 2.69 -28.71
N GLY A 12 21.59 3.97 -29.01
CA GLY A 12 20.96 4.89 -28.08
C GLY A 12 19.58 4.33 -27.77
N HIS A 13 19.52 3.34 -26.89
CA HIS A 13 18.28 3.00 -26.21
C HIS A 13 17.96 4.19 -25.33
N SER A 14 17.11 5.04 -25.90
CA SER A 14 16.22 5.98 -25.24
C SER A 14 16.23 5.76 -23.74
N GLU A 15 16.95 6.63 -23.03
CA GLU A 15 16.67 6.95 -21.64
C GLU A 15 15.20 7.43 -21.63
N SER A 16 14.28 6.47 -21.61
CA SER A 16 12.88 6.70 -21.33
C SER A 16 12.87 7.42 -20.00
N ALA A 17 12.63 8.73 -20.07
CA ALA A 17 12.68 9.66 -18.95
C ALA A 17 12.02 9.02 -17.73
N MET A 18 12.85 8.48 -16.84
CA MET A 18 12.38 7.95 -15.58
C MET A 18 11.67 9.13 -14.91
N PRO A 19 10.37 9.01 -14.57
CA PRO A 19 9.64 10.12 -13.97
C PRO A 19 10.44 10.66 -12.79
N ALA A 20 10.51 11.98 -12.60
CA ALA A 20 11.38 12.63 -11.60
C ALA A 20 11.23 12.01 -10.18
N VAL A 21 10.06 11.45 -9.87
CA VAL A 21 9.76 10.68 -8.66
C VAL A 21 10.65 9.45 -8.48
N PHE A 22 11.07 8.76 -9.55
CA PHE A 22 11.98 7.61 -9.48
C PHE A 22 13.45 8.03 -9.38
N GLN A 23 13.81 9.22 -9.86
CA GLN A 23 15.16 9.76 -9.69
C GLN A 23 15.43 10.17 -8.24
N THR A 24 14.44 10.69 -7.51
CA THR A 24 14.58 11.01 -6.08
C THR A 24 14.68 9.77 -5.18
N LEU A 25 14.22 8.60 -5.63
CA LEU A 25 14.40 7.31 -4.93
C LEU A 25 15.80 6.72 -5.09
N ARG A 26 16.66 7.33 -5.93
CA ARG A 26 18.04 6.88 -6.18
C ARG A 26 18.98 7.21 -5.02
N ASP A 27 18.67 8.25 -4.26
CA ASP A 27 19.40 8.58 -3.03
C ASP A 27 18.88 7.75 -1.85
N PRO A 28 19.72 6.90 -1.23
CA PRO A 28 19.30 6.00 -0.17
C PRO A 28 18.87 6.72 1.11
N ALA A 29 19.30 7.98 1.30
CA ALA A 29 18.86 8.82 2.42
C ALA A 29 17.43 9.34 2.21
N ASN A 30 17.16 9.91 1.04
CA ASN A 30 15.85 10.45 0.69
C ASN A 30 14.79 9.33 0.61
N TYR A 31 15.17 8.16 0.11
CA TYR A 31 14.29 6.98 0.06
C TYR A 31 13.81 6.53 1.45
N ARG A 32 14.67 6.60 2.47
CA ARG A 32 14.32 6.24 3.85
C ARG A 32 13.33 7.22 4.45
N GLU A 33 13.50 8.51 4.20
CA GLU A 33 12.62 9.56 4.70
C GLU A 33 11.23 9.44 4.07
N VAL A 34 11.16 9.28 2.75
CA VAL A 34 9.90 9.03 2.02
C VAL A 34 9.22 7.76 2.52
N ALA A 35 9.95 6.65 2.68
CA ALA A 35 9.39 5.42 3.25
C ALA A 35 8.83 5.64 4.65
N THR A 36 9.53 6.42 5.47
CA THR A 36 9.12 6.75 6.84
C THR A 36 7.83 7.55 6.88
N LEU A 37 7.72 8.60 6.07
CA LEU A 37 6.53 9.43 5.95
C LEU A 37 5.34 8.61 5.43
N TRP A 38 5.57 7.77 4.42
CA TRP A 38 4.57 6.84 3.88
C TRP A 38 4.05 5.87 4.94
N LEU A 39 4.95 5.21 5.66
CA LEU A 39 4.60 4.32 6.77
C LEU A 39 3.83 5.07 7.88
N GLY A 40 4.24 6.29 8.20
CA GLY A 40 3.54 7.14 9.17
C GLY A 40 2.11 7.43 8.75
N LEU A 41 1.92 7.89 7.51
CA LEU A 41 0.59 8.16 6.94
C LEU A 41 -0.28 6.89 6.93
N SER A 42 0.24 5.77 6.43
CA SER A 42 -0.49 4.50 6.42
C SER A 42 -0.85 4.01 7.82
N THR A 43 0.00 4.26 8.83
CA THR A 43 -0.29 3.90 10.22
C THR A 43 -1.39 4.79 10.80
N LEU A 44 -1.37 6.10 10.54
CA LEU A 44 -2.43 7.01 10.96
C LEU A 44 -3.78 6.64 10.35
N LEU A 45 -3.80 6.34 9.04
CA LEU A 45 -4.99 5.86 8.35
C LEU A 45 -5.45 4.52 8.89
N ALA A 46 -4.53 3.61 9.20
CA ALA A 46 -4.86 2.34 9.81
C ALA A 46 -5.49 2.53 11.20
N VAL A 47 -4.92 3.39 12.06
CA VAL A 47 -5.47 3.67 13.39
C VAL A 47 -6.86 4.29 13.29
N GLY A 48 -7.05 5.29 12.42
CA GLY A 48 -8.37 5.89 12.19
C GLY A 48 -9.38 4.88 11.64
N GLY A 49 -8.97 4.07 10.65
CA GLY A 49 -9.78 3.00 10.07
C GLY A 49 -10.12 1.90 11.07
N VAL A 50 -9.21 1.58 12.00
CA VAL A 50 -9.43 0.66 13.12
C VAL A 50 -10.48 1.24 14.05
N SER A 51 -10.34 2.49 14.48
CA SER A 51 -11.34 3.13 15.38
C SER A 51 -12.75 3.11 14.79
N VAL A 52 -12.91 3.46 13.52
CA VAL A 52 -14.23 3.45 12.85
C VAL A 52 -14.69 2.02 12.55
N GLY A 53 -13.80 1.17 12.05
CA GLY A 53 -14.14 -0.20 11.66
C GLY A 53 -14.45 -1.11 12.84
N SER A 54 -13.97 -0.81 14.06
CA SER A 54 -14.38 -1.53 15.28
C SER A 54 -15.90 -1.47 15.46
N LEU A 55 -16.49 -0.30 15.24
CA LEU A 55 -17.95 -0.13 15.29
C LEU A 55 -18.64 -0.95 14.20
N ALA A 56 -18.08 -0.96 12.99
CA ALA A 56 -18.62 -1.76 11.88
C ALA A 56 -18.57 -3.28 12.16
N VAL A 57 -17.50 -3.78 12.82
CA VAL A 57 -17.40 -5.18 13.24
C VAL A 57 -18.42 -5.49 14.34
N LEU A 58 -18.63 -4.58 15.30
CA LEU A 58 -19.66 -4.75 16.34
C LEU A 58 -21.07 -4.83 15.74
N PHE A 59 -21.39 -3.94 14.79
CA PHE A 59 -22.69 -3.98 14.09
C PHE A 59 -22.83 -5.24 13.22
N ALA A 60 -21.76 -5.67 12.54
CA ALA A 60 -21.78 -6.92 11.77
C ALA A 60 -21.94 -8.15 12.69
N GLN A 61 -21.33 -8.14 13.88
CA GLN A 61 -21.48 -9.21 14.86
C GLN A 61 -22.92 -9.27 15.39
N ASP A 62 -23.52 -8.13 15.72
CA ASP A 62 -24.91 -8.04 16.16
C ASP A 62 -25.86 -8.54 15.07
N ALA A 63 -25.72 -8.04 13.83
CA ALA A 63 -26.49 -8.49 12.67
C ALA A 63 -26.32 -10.00 12.40
N PHE A 64 -25.13 -10.57 12.66
CA PHE A 64 -24.89 -12.01 12.53
C PHE A 64 -25.63 -12.81 13.62
N GLN A 65 -25.60 -12.33 14.87
CA GLN A 65 -26.31 -12.98 15.98
C GLN A 65 -27.83 -12.91 15.81
N ASN A 66 -28.34 -11.83 15.22
CA ASN A 66 -29.76 -11.64 14.90
C ASN A 66 -30.19 -12.37 13.60
N GLY A 67 -29.25 -13.03 12.90
CA GLY A 67 -29.53 -13.79 11.67
C GLY A 67 -29.77 -12.93 10.42
N GLU A 68 -29.46 -11.63 10.47
CA GLU A 68 -29.65 -10.69 9.37
C GLU A 68 -28.57 -10.81 8.29
N ILE A 69 -27.37 -11.27 8.66
CA ILE A 69 -26.26 -11.53 7.73
C ILE A 69 -25.73 -12.95 7.86
N SER A 70 -25.21 -13.49 6.74
CA SER A 70 -24.59 -14.80 6.72
C SER A 70 -23.20 -14.80 7.37
N ALA A 71 -22.78 -15.96 7.88
CA ALA A 71 -21.44 -16.14 8.46
C ALA A 71 -20.32 -15.72 7.49
N GLY A 72 -20.49 -16.00 6.18
CA GLY A 72 -19.50 -15.59 5.16
C GLY A 72 -19.36 -14.08 5.04
N ARG A 73 -20.46 -13.33 5.14
CA ARG A 73 -20.42 -11.86 5.06
C ARG A 73 -19.79 -11.26 6.34
N TYR A 74 -20.12 -11.81 7.51
CA TYR A 74 -19.46 -11.46 8.78
C TYR A 74 -17.94 -11.66 8.69
N TRP A 75 -17.48 -12.84 8.28
CA TRP A 75 -16.04 -13.13 8.16
C TRP A 75 -15.33 -12.26 7.14
N THR A 76 -16.00 -11.86 6.06
CA THR A 76 -15.41 -10.94 5.07
C THR A 76 -15.11 -9.58 5.69
N VAL A 77 -16.04 -9.04 6.49
CA VAL A 77 -15.85 -7.77 7.21
C VAL A 77 -14.72 -7.90 8.24
N THR A 78 -14.75 -8.97 9.04
CA THR A 78 -13.75 -9.22 10.08
C THR A 78 -12.33 -9.44 9.53
N LEU A 79 -12.19 -10.19 8.43
CA LEU A 79 -10.89 -10.43 7.78
C LEU A 79 -10.33 -9.17 7.11
N GLY A 80 -11.19 -8.36 6.47
CA GLY A 80 -10.79 -7.07 5.92
C GLY A 80 -10.23 -6.15 7.01
N TYR A 81 -10.88 -6.15 8.17
CA TYR A 81 -10.46 -5.40 9.34
C TYR A 81 -9.14 -5.90 9.94
N LEU A 82 -8.97 -7.23 10.08
CA LEU A 82 -7.70 -7.84 10.52
C LEU A 82 -6.53 -7.45 9.59
N GLY A 83 -6.75 -7.43 8.28
CA GLY A 83 -5.75 -6.98 7.31
C GLY A 83 -5.31 -5.53 7.53
N LEU A 84 -6.24 -4.67 7.93
CA LEU A 84 -6.01 -3.25 8.21
C LEU A 84 -5.14 -3.05 9.47
N VAL A 85 -5.24 -3.94 10.46
CA VAL A 85 -4.38 -3.96 11.67
C VAL A 85 -3.01 -4.56 11.38
N ILE A 86 -2.95 -5.70 10.68
CA ILE A 86 -1.70 -6.45 10.47
C ILE A 86 -0.77 -5.74 9.49
N SER A 87 -1.31 -5.09 8.47
CA SER A 87 -0.56 -4.37 7.44
C SER A 87 0.48 -3.38 7.99
N PRO A 88 0.13 -2.39 8.84
CA PRO A 88 1.09 -1.43 9.37
C PRO A 88 2.14 -2.11 10.25
N VAL A 89 1.77 -3.09 11.07
CA VAL A 89 2.71 -3.85 11.91
C VAL A 89 3.75 -4.55 11.03
N LEU A 90 3.31 -5.25 9.98
CA LEU A 90 4.19 -5.93 9.04
C LEU A 90 5.09 -4.94 8.30
N ALA A 91 4.54 -3.79 7.89
CA ALA A 91 5.28 -2.75 7.20
C ALA A 91 6.41 -2.16 8.08
N TRP A 92 6.14 -1.91 9.37
CA TRP A 92 7.15 -1.46 10.33
C TRP A 92 8.24 -2.52 10.58
N VAL A 93 7.88 -3.79 10.66
CA VAL A 93 8.86 -4.90 10.77
C VAL A 93 9.75 -4.97 9.53
N LEU A 94 9.18 -4.84 8.34
CA LEU A 94 9.94 -4.84 7.08
C LEU A 94 10.88 -3.63 6.97
N ARG A 95 10.44 -2.46 7.44
CA ARG A 95 11.27 -1.26 7.54
C ARG A 95 12.45 -1.47 8.48
N ALA A 96 12.24 -2.04 9.66
CA ALA A 96 13.30 -2.35 10.62
C ALA A 96 14.36 -3.30 10.01
N ARG A 97 13.92 -4.23 9.16
CA ARG A 97 14.80 -5.13 8.38
C ARG A 97 15.43 -4.47 7.14
N ARG A 98 15.35 -3.15 6.99
CA ARG A 98 15.86 -2.37 5.84
C ARG A 98 15.28 -2.80 4.48
N ARG A 99 14.14 -3.49 4.47
CA ARG A 99 13.40 -3.88 3.25
C ARG A 99 12.34 -2.83 2.91
N TYR A 100 12.79 -1.61 2.63
CA TYR A 100 11.93 -0.43 2.47
C TYR A 100 10.90 -0.57 1.35
N TRP A 101 11.25 -1.21 0.23
CA TRP A 101 10.29 -1.45 -0.86
C TRP A 101 9.14 -2.35 -0.42
N ALA A 102 9.46 -3.47 0.24
CA ALA A 102 8.44 -4.38 0.77
C ALA A 102 7.62 -3.69 1.89
N ALA A 103 8.24 -2.82 2.68
CA ALA A 103 7.54 -2.03 3.69
C ALA A 103 6.54 -1.05 3.07
N MET A 104 6.91 -0.38 1.97
CA MET A 104 6.01 0.52 1.24
C MET A 104 4.81 -0.23 0.64
N VAL A 105 5.04 -1.40 0.04
CA VAL A 105 3.97 -2.25 -0.51
C VAL A 105 3.05 -2.75 0.59
N ALA A 106 3.61 -3.25 1.69
CA ALA A 106 2.82 -3.71 2.84
C ALA A 106 1.96 -2.59 3.44
N ALA A 107 2.48 -1.35 3.50
CA ALA A 107 1.78 -0.17 3.99
C ALA A 107 0.76 0.42 3.00
N ALA A 108 0.69 -0.06 1.75
CA ALA A 108 -0.26 0.46 0.77
C ALA A 108 -1.71 0.04 1.05
N TRP A 109 -1.92 -1.04 1.82
CA TRP A 109 -3.23 -1.61 2.05
C TRP A 109 -4.22 -0.65 2.77
N PRO A 110 -3.87 -0.01 3.90
CA PRO A 110 -4.74 1.00 4.53
C PRO A 110 -5.09 2.16 3.61
N VAL A 111 -4.13 2.59 2.76
CA VAL A 111 -4.33 3.68 1.80
C VAL A 111 -5.30 3.25 0.71
N ALA A 112 -5.17 2.03 0.18
CA ALA A 112 -6.09 1.47 -0.80
C ALA A 112 -7.49 1.30 -0.22
N CYS A 113 -7.62 0.80 1.00
CA CYS A 113 -8.90 0.73 1.70
C CYS A 113 -9.55 2.11 1.78
N PHE A 114 -8.84 3.13 2.28
CA PHE A 114 -9.35 4.50 2.36
C PHE A 114 -9.77 5.06 0.99
N ALA A 115 -8.94 4.88 -0.04
CA ALA A 115 -9.24 5.36 -1.39
C ALA A 115 -10.47 4.68 -2.01
N LEU A 116 -10.73 3.41 -1.68
CA LEU A 116 -11.90 2.66 -2.15
C LEU A 116 -13.17 3.01 -1.37
N THR A 117 -13.09 3.31 -0.07
CA THR A 117 -14.26 3.72 0.73
C THR A 117 -14.58 5.20 0.66
N TRP A 118 -13.61 6.08 0.40
CA TRP A 118 -13.83 7.54 0.34
C TRP A 118 -14.96 7.97 -0.61
N PRO A 119 -15.08 7.44 -1.85
CA PRO A 119 -16.17 7.79 -2.75
C PRO A 119 -17.56 7.37 -2.25
N LEU A 120 -17.63 6.34 -1.41
CA LEU A 120 -18.88 5.89 -0.81
C LEU A 120 -19.30 6.81 0.34
N ILE A 121 -18.33 7.28 1.14
CA ILE A 121 -18.56 8.22 2.23
C ILE A 121 -18.90 9.62 1.70
N ALA A 122 -18.18 10.11 0.70
CA ALA A 122 -18.38 11.45 0.14
C ALA A 122 -19.73 11.64 -0.59
N ARG A 123 -20.46 10.54 -0.83
CA ARG A 123 -21.79 10.55 -1.49
C ARG A 123 -22.94 10.26 -0.52
N ALA A 124 -22.65 9.90 0.73
CA ALA A 124 -23.63 9.67 1.80
C ALA A 124 -23.93 10.97 2.55
#